data_AF-L0I6P0-F1
#
_entry.id   AF-L0I6P0-F1
#
_cell.length_a   1.000
_cell.length_b   1.000
_cell.length_c   1.000
_cell.angle_alpha   90.00
_cell.angle_beta   90.00
_cell.angle_gamma   90.00
#
_symmetry.space_group_name_H-M   'P 1'
#
loop_
_entity.id
_entity.type
_entity.pdbx_description
1 polymer ?
#
loop_
_entity_poly.entity_id
_entity_poly.type
_entity_poly.pdbx_seq_one_letter_code
_entity_poly.pdbx_strand_id
1 'polypeptide(L)' 'MPRSDDRPDGETVGAGIAVGAGIGLLLGVVMDDPALGLSIGLAIGIVAAAFLSG' A
#
# COMPACT_ATOMS: atom_id res chain seq x y z
N MET A 1 -14.37 14.18 -21.80
CA MET A 1 -13.62 12.92 -21.95
C MET A 1 -12.50 12.92 -20.94
N PRO A 2 -12.31 11.82 -20.19
CA PRO A 2 -11.40 11.80 -19.05
C PRO A 2 -9.99 12.14 -19.51
N ARG A 3 -9.37 13.14 -18.85
CA ARG A 3 -7.92 13.28 -18.88
C ARG A 3 -7.41 12.12 -18.06
N SER A 4 -6.76 11.17 -18.72
CA SER A 4 -5.92 10.20 -18.03
C SER A 4 -4.79 11.01 -17.43
N ASP A 5 -4.95 11.39 -16.16
CA ASP A 5 -3.93 12.07 -15.39
C ASP A 5 -2.74 11.11 -15.28
N ASP A 6 -1.77 11.29 -16.18
CA ASP A 6 -0.37 10.91 -16.01
C ASP A 6 0.17 11.60 -14.74
N ARG A 7 -0.22 11.09 -13.58
CA ARG A 7 0.47 11.35 -12.31
C ARG A 7 1.33 10.10 -12.03
N PRO A 8 2.54 10.02 -12.61
CA PRO A 8 3.45 8.89 -12.40
C PRO A 8 3.71 8.58 -10.91
N ASP A 9 3.44 9.54 -10.03
CA ASP A 9 3.66 9.47 -8.59
C ASP A 9 2.45 8.90 -7.82
N GLY A 10 1.22 9.17 -8.27
CA GLY A 10 0.01 8.80 -7.54
C GLY A 10 -0.39 7.33 -7.71
N GLU A 11 -0.14 6.77 -8.89
CA GLU A 11 -0.48 5.38 -9.21
C GLU A 11 0.46 4.40 -8.49
N THR A 12 1.76 4.70 -8.45
CA THR A 12 2.78 3.89 -7.78
C THR A 12 2.55 3.85 -6.26
N VAL A 13 2.23 4.99 -5.66
CA VAL A 13 1.86 5.08 -4.23
C VAL A 13 0.54 4.36 -3.94
N GLY A 14 -0.46 4.50 -4.81
CA GLY A 14 -1.73 3.78 -4.69
C GLY A 14 -1.55 2.26 -4.76
N ALA A 15 -0.70 1.77 -5.67
CA ALA A 15 -0.38 0.36 -5.81
C ALA A 15 0.34 -0.21 -4.57
N GLY A 16 1.32 0.52 -4.01
CA GLY A 16 1.99 0.09 -2.79
C GLY A 16 1.06 0.04 -1.58
N ILE A 17 0.13 0.99 -1.46
CA ILE A 17 -0.90 0.98 -0.41
C ILE A 17 -1.85 -0.21 -0.60
N ALA A 18 -2.32 -0.49 -1.83
CA ALA A 18 -3.24 -1.60 -2.09
C ALA A 18 -2.61 -2.96 -1.75
N VAL A 19 -1.36 -3.18 -2.19
CA VAL A 19 -0.59 -4.40 -1.89
C VAL A 19 -0.26 -4.50 -0.40
N GLY A 20 0.22 -3.40 0.19
CA GLY A 20 0.56 -3.32 1.60
C GLY A 20 -0.64 -3.57 2.52
N ALA A 21 -1.79 -2.96 2.23
CA ALA A 21 -3.03 -3.17 2.98
C ALA A 21 -3.56 -4.60 2.83
N GLY A 22 -3.52 -5.19 1.64
CA GLY A 22 -3.94 -6.57 1.41
C GLY A 22 -3.09 -7.59 2.17
N ILE A 23 -1.76 -7.47 2.08
CA ILE A 23 -0.81 -8.34 2.77
C ILE A 23 -0.85 -8.10 4.29
N GLY A 24 -0.88 -6.84 4.73
CA GLY A 24 -0.95 -6.47 6.13
C GLY A 24 -2.21 -6.97 6.82
N LEU A 25 -3.36 -6.87 6.16
CA LEU A 25 -4.61 -7.38 6.68
C LEU A 25 -4.57 -8.90 6.84
N LEU A 26 -4.03 -9.64 5.86
CA LEU A 26 -3.83 -11.08 5.97
C LEU A 26 -2.91 -11.45 7.14
N LEU A 27 -1.79 -10.75 7.30
CA LEU A 27 -0.87 -10.93 8.42
C LEU A 27 -1.53 -10.64 9.78
N GLY A 28 -2.32 -9.57 9.86
CA GLY A 28 -3.04 -9.20 11.08
C GLY A 28 -4.11 -10.21 11.46
N VAL A 29 -4.80 -10.81 10.49
CA VAL A 29 -5.75 -11.92 10.73
C VAL A 29 -5.03 -13.14 11.29
N VAL A 30 -3.82 -13.47 10.80
CA VAL A 30 -3.02 -14.58 11.34
C VAL A 30 -2.53 -14.30 12.77
N MET A 31 -2.37 -13.03 13.14
CA MET A 31 -1.92 -12.60 14.47
C MET A 31 -3.07 -12.32 15.46
N ASP A 32 -4.33 -12.53 15.08
CA ASP A 32 -5.52 -12.09 15.82
C ASP A 32 -5.56 -10.57 16.12
N ASP A 33 -4.75 -9.78 15.40
CA ASP A 33 -4.70 -8.33 15.50
C ASP A 33 -4.66 -7.70 14.08
N PRO A 34 -5.84 -7.52 13.47
CA PRO A 34 -5.94 -6.96 12.12
C PRO A 34 -5.46 -5.51 12.06
N ALA A 35 -5.57 -4.74 13.16
CA ALA A 35 -5.14 -3.36 13.21
C ALA A 35 -3.61 -3.26 13.17
N LEU A 36 -2.93 -4.12 13.92
CA LEU A 36 -1.48 -4.21 13.92
C LEU A 36 -0.97 -4.67 12.54
N GLY A 37 -1.59 -5.69 11.94
CA GLY A 37 -1.25 -6.12 10.58
C GLY A 37 -1.45 -5.04 9.51
N LEU A 38 -2.57 -4.30 9.54
CA LEU A 38 -2.83 -3.20 8.62
C LEU A 38 -1.82 -2.06 8.76
N SER A 39 -1.45 -1.70 9.99
CA SER A 39 -0.48 -0.64 10.24
C SER A 39 0.92 -0.98 9.70
N ILE A 40 1.36 -2.22 9.88
CA ILE A 40 2.62 -2.73 9.34
C ILE A 40 2.56 -2.80 7.81
N GLY A 41 1.47 -3.34 7.26
CA GLY A 41 1.28 -3.45 5.81
C GLY A 41 1.25 -2.09 5.11
N LEU A 42 0.56 -1.10 5.69
CA LEU A 42 0.55 0.28 5.18
C LEU A 42 1.92 0.92 5.26
N ALA A 43 2.61 0.80 6.39
CA ALA A 43 3.95 1.37 6.56
C ALA A 43 4.93 0.81 5.53
N ILE A 44 4.95 -0.52 5.34
CA ILE A 44 5.81 -1.19 4.35
C ILE A 44 5.36 -0.83 2.92
N GLY A 45 4.06 -0.83 2.63
CA GLY A 45 3.53 -0.54 1.30
C GLY A 45 3.82 0.88 0.82
N ILE A 46 3.73 1.87 1.71
CA ILE A 46 4.07 3.27 1.43
C ILE A 46 5.57 3.41 1.17
N VAL A 47 6.41 2.82 2.04
CA VAL A 47 7.86 2.86 1.89
C VAL A 47 8.30 2.18 0.59
N ALA A 48 7.77 0.99 0.30
CA ALA A 48 8.08 0.24 -0.91
C ALA A 48 7.67 1.01 -2.18
N ALA A 49 6.49 1.65 -2.18
CA ALA A 49 6.09 2.50 -3.29
C ALA A 49 7.01 3.71 -3.45
N ALA A 50 7.36 4.38 -2.35
CA ALA A 50 8.26 5.53 -2.37
C ALA A 50 9.65 5.16 -2.93
N PHE A 51 10.17 3.99 -2.57
CA PHE A 51 11.41 3.43 -3.11
C PHE A 51 11.33 3.09 -4.59
N LEU A 52 10.18 2.63 -5.09
CA LEU A 52 10.00 2.31 -6.51
C LEU A 52 9.74 3.55 -7.37
N SER A 53 9.21 4.61 -6.77
CA SER A 53 8.90 5.88 -7.45
C SER A 53 10.07 6.88 -7.51
N GLY A 54 11.18 6.62 -6.82
CA GLY A 54 12.37 7.48 -6.77
C GLY A 54 13.50 6.96 -7.66
#